data_AF-A0A1D8S2K5-F1
#
_entry.id   AF-A0A1D8S2K5-F1
#
_cell.length_a   1.000
_cell.length_b   1.000
_cell.length_c   1.000
_cell.angle_alpha   90.00
_cell.angle_beta   90.00
_cell.angle_gamma   90.00
#
_symmetry.space_group_name_H-M   'P 1'
#
loop_
_entity.id
_entity.type
_entity.pdbx_description
1 polymer ?
#
loop_
_entity_poly.entity_id
_entity_poly.type
_entity_poly.pdbx_seq_one_letter_code
_entity_poly.pdbx_strand_id
1 'polypeptide(L)'
;MPGYDEHVGAAKMVAMLVAPLITGLTYVLTGDPWLAAVGLLGSGLVVVGGMAPDLDSNSSIPRRRLVAVISSLLVLAIGVFVGRYWELLVAVVEGSASERLPTVPPELLVVLLVAAAVTIVLAKTDDGLQAILPAHRGLLHELAFWVGVGAACGTGLYVAGPALGFSPTATLYSAIVLPALFLFGVSVHLVQDGEIV
;
A
#
# COMPACT_ATOMS: atom_id res chain seq x y z
N MET A 1 7.62 0.95 25.16
CA MET A 1 6.93 1.43 23.96
C MET A 1 5.56 0.80 23.91
N PRO A 2 4.56 1.53 23.42
CA PRO A 2 3.25 0.98 23.12
C PRO A 2 3.36 -0.23 22.18
N GLY A 3 2.42 -1.16 22.30
CA GLY A 3 2.32 -2.29 21.38
C GLY A 3 1.49 -1.96 20.14
N TYR A 4 1.52 -2.85 19.15
CA TYR A 4 0.69 -2.73 17.94
C TYR A 4 -0.80 -2.45 18.22
N ASP A 5 -1.40 -3.19 19.17
CA ASP A 5 -2.81 -3.02 19.51
C ASP A 5 -3.11 -1.65 20.15
N GLU A 6 -2.13 -1.05 20.84
CA GLU A 6 -2.25 0.27 21.44
C GLU A 6 -2.18 1.37 20.38
N HIS A 7 -1.26 1.27 19.41
CA HIS A 7 -1.19 2.19 18.27
C HIS A 7 -2.45 2.14 17.41
N VAL A 8 -2.90 0.93 17.07
CA VAL A 8 -4.14 0.75 16.30
C VAL A 8 -5.36 1.19 17.09
N GLY A 9 -5.39 0.91 18.40
CA GLY A 9 -6.47 1.35 19.30
C GLY A 9 -6.59 2.87 19.31
N ALA A 10 -5.48 3.59 19.49
CA ALA A 10 -5.46 5.04 19.46
C ALA A 10 -5.84 5.60 18.09
N ALA A 11 -5.29 5.06 17.00
CA ALA A 11 -5.63 5.49 15.65
C ALA A 11 -7.12 5.27 15.33
N LYS A 12 -7.72 4.16 15.80
CA LYS A 12 -9.17 3.90 15.68
C LYS A 12 -10.00 4.89 16.50
N MET A 13 -9.62 5.17 17.74
CA MET A 13 -10.33 6.17 18.57
C MET A 13 -10.32 7.54 17.89
N VAL A 14 -9.17 7.93 17.36
CA VAL A 14 -9.04 9.19 16.62
C VAL A 14 -9.85 9.17 15.33
N ALA A 15 -9.84 8.07 14.56
CA ALA A 15 -10.62 7.92 13.35
C ALA A 15 -12.13 8.05 13.61
N MET A 16 -12.63 7.50 14.73
CA MET A 16 -14.04 7.61 15.14
C MET A 16 -14.47 9.05 15.45
N LEU A 17 -13.54 9.93 15.83
CA LEU A 17 -13.83 11.34 16.11
C LEU A 17 -13.66 12.21 14.87
N VAL A 18 -12.57 12.02 14.14
CA VAL A 18 -12.19 12.91 13.03
C VAL A 18 -13.03 12.65 11.79
N ALA A 19 -13.35 11.39 11.47
CA ALA A 19 -14.07 11.08 10.23
C ALA A 19 -15.50 11.64 10.21
N PRO A 20 -16.33 11.50 11.27
CA PRO A 20 -17.65 12.14 11.29
C PRO A 20 -17.57 13.66 11.26
N LEU A 21 -16.56 14.26 11.90
CA LEU A 21 -16.35 15.71 11.88
C LEU A 21 -16.04 16.20 10.46
N ILE A 22 -15.08 15.57 9.77
CA ILE A 22 -14.70 15.93 8.40
C ILE A 22 -15.86 15.67 7.43
N THR A 23 -16.55 14.55 7.56
CA THR A 23 -17.74 14.25 6.74
C THR A 23 -18.86 15.26 6.97
N GLY A 24 -19.21 15.55 8.22
CA GLY A 24 -20.26 16.50 8.57
C GLY A 24 -19.91 17.91 8.10
N LEU A 25 -18.69 18.37 8.36
CA LEU A 25 -18.22 19.68 7.92
C LEU A 25 -18.24 19.79 6.39
N THR A 26 -17.79 18.76 5.70
CA THR A 26 -17.78 18.74 4.23
C THR A 26 -19.19 18.77 3.66
N TYR A 27 -20.12 18.02 4.25
CA TYR A 27 -21.52 18.05 3.84
C TYR A 27 -22.15 19.42 4.07
N VAL A 28 -21.92 20.03 5.24
CA VAL A 28 -22.45 21.37 5.56
C VAL A 28 -21.90 22.45 4.62
N LEU A 29 -20.62 22.37 4.26
CA LEU A 29 -19.97 23.37 3.41
C LEU A 29 -20.25 23.21 1.92
N THR A 30 -20.43 21.98 1.44
CA THR A 30 -20.55 21.70 -0.01
C THR A 30 -21.94 21.26 -0.45
N GLY A 31 -22.75 20.73 0.47
CA GLY A 31 -24.02 20.06 0.15
C GLY A 31 -23.85 18.75 -0.64
N ASP A 32 -22.62 18.31 -0.90
CA ASP A 32 -22.33 17.14 -1.73
C ASP A 32 -22.12 15.89 -0.86
N PRO A 33 -23.05 14.92 -0.87
CA PRO A 33 -22.92 13.71 -0.08
C PRO A 33 -21.75 12.81 -0.53
N TRP A 34 -21.31 12.89 -1.79
CA TRP A 34 -20.20 12.10 -2.29
C TRP A 34 -18.86 12.62 -1.80
N LEU A 35 -18.68 13.94 -1.77
CA LEU A 35 -17.51 14.56 -1.13
C LEU A 35 -17.49 14.29 0.36
N ALA A 36 -18.64 14.36 1.02
CA ALA A 36 -18.74 14.04 2.44
C ALA A 36 -18.36 12.58 2.75
N ALA A 37 -18.72 11.63 1.86
CA ALA A 37 -18.36 10.22 2.00
C ALA A 37 -16.84 9.97 1.96
N VAL A 38 -16.07 10.83 1.29
CA VAL A 38 -14.59 10.75 1.30
C VAL A 38 -14.03 10.91 2.72
N GLY A 39 -14.67 11.72 3.58
CA GLY A 39 -14.29 11.84 5.00
C GLY A 39 -14.47 10.52 5.78
N LEU A 40 -15.54 9.77 5.49
CA LEU A 40 -15.79 8.45 6.09
C LEU A 40 -14.77 7.42 5.59
N LEU A 41 -14.49 7.41 4.29
CA LEU A 41 -13.45 6.54 3.71
C LEU A 41 -12.06 6.89 4.26
N GLY A 42 -11.81 8.17 4.54
CA GLY A 42 -10.59 8.67 5.15
C GLY A 42 -10.36 8.20 6.59
N SER A 43 -11.38 7.66 7.29
CA SER A 43 -11.19 7.00 8.59
C SER A 43 -10.20 5.83 8.51
N GLY A 44 -10.25 5.07 7.41
CA GLY A 44 -9.30 4.00 7.14
C GLY A 44 -7.88 4.53 6.99
N LEU A 45 -7.70 5.71 6.39
CA LEU A 45 -6.39 6.32 6.24
C LEU A 45 -5.78 6.78 7.56
N VAL A 46 -6.59 7.23 8.52
CA VAL A 46 -6.10 7.52 9.88
C VAL A 46 -5.52 6.25 10.51
N VAL A 47 -6.24 5.13 10.39
CA VAL A 47 -5.78 3.84 10.94
C VAL A 47 -4.52 3.34 10.22
N VAL A 48 -4.49 3.44 8.88
CA VAL A 48 -3.31 3.06 8.08
C VAL A 48 -2.12 3.94 8.43
N GLY A 49 -2.31 5.25 8.57
CA GLY A 49 -1.28 6.20 9.00
C GLY A 49 -0.74 5.87 10.38
N GLY A 50 -1.61 5.51 11.33
CA GLY A 50 -1.21 5.10 12.68
C GLY A 50 -0.48 3.76 12.76
N MET A 51 -0.38 3.02 11.66
CA MET A 51 0.39 1.77 11.53
C MET A 51 1.64 1.93 10.65
N ALA A 52 1.76 3.04 9.94
CA ALA A 52 2.77 3.20 8.88
C ALA A 52 4.20 3.32 9.42
N PRO A 53 4.49 4.00 10.55
CA PRO A 53 5.84 4.04 11.10
C PRO A 53 6.41 2.66 11.46
N ASP A 54 5.54 1.75 11.92
CA ASP A 54 5.86 0.37 12.30
C ASP A 54 6.27 -0.54 11.13
N LEU A 55 6.24 -0.07 9.87
CA LEU A 55 6.65 -0.87 8.71
C LEU A 55 8.14 -1.25 8.75
N ASP A 56 8.97 -0.49 9.46
CA ASP A 56 10.41 -0.75 9.59
C ASP A 56 10.74 -1.92 10.54
N SER A 57 9.82 -2.33 11.41
CA SER A 57 10.04 -3.41 12.37
C SER A 57 9.81 -4.79 11.73
N ASN A 58 10.87 -5.61 11.67
CA ASN A 58 10.87 -6.95 11.06
C ASN A 58 9.72 -7.87 11.57
N SER A 59 9.35 -7.73 12.84
CA SER A 59 8.33 -8.56 13.49
C SER A 59 6.97 -7.88 13.61
N SER A 60 6.77 -6.71 12.99
CA SER A 60 5.52 -5.95 13.11
C SER A 60 4.40 -6.57 12.27
N ILE A 61 3.16 -6.42 12.75
CA ILE A 61 1.95 -6.80 12.00
C ILE A 61 1.82 -5.95 10.72
N PRO A 62 2.05 -4.62 10.73
CA PRO A 62 2.02 -3.79 9.53
C PRO A 62 2.96 -4.31 8.43
N ARG A 63 4.19 -4.68 8.79
CA ARG A 63 5.15 -5.22 7.82
C ARG A 63 4.70 -6.54 7.22
N ARG A 64 4.23 -7.49 8.04
CA ARG A 64 3.71 -8.77 7.53
C ARG A 64 2.54 -8.58 6.56
N ARG A 65 1.68 -7.60 6.83
CA ARG A 65 0.59 -7.24 5.91
C ARG A 65 1.12 -6.63 4.62
N LEU A 66 2.11 -5.75 4.68
CA LEU A 66 2.76 -5.18 3.50
C LEU A 66 3.40 -6.26 2.63
N VAL A 67 4.15 -7.19 3.24
CA VAL A 67 4.73 -8.37 2.56
C VAL A 67 3.62 -9.14 1.84
N ALA A 68 2.54 -9.50 2.55
CA ALA A 68 1.43 -10.26 1.96
C ALA A 68 0.77 -9.54 0.77
N VAL A 69 0.56 -8.22 0.87
CA VAL A 69 0.00 -7.43 -0.23
C VAL A 69 0.95 -7.40 -1.43
N ILE A 70 2.23 -7.09 -1.23
CA ILE A 70 3.22 -7.03 -2.31
C ILE A 70 3.38 -8.40 -2.97
N SER A 71 3.52 -9.46 -2.16
CA SER A 71 3.57 -10.83 -2.66
C SER A 71 2.35 -11.18 -3.51
N SER A 72 1.14 -10.81 -3.06
CA SER A 72 -0.09 -11.07 -3.82
C SER A 72 -0.11 -10.31 -5.14
N LEU A 73 0.30 -9.03 -5.14
CA LEU A 73 0.38 -8.22 -6.35
C LEU A 73 1.41 -8.77 -7.35
N LEU A 74 2.57 -9.22 -6.87
CA LEU A 74 3.60 -9.82 -7.72
C LEU A 74 3.12 -11.15 -8.32
N VAL A 75 2.44 -12.00 -7.54
CA VAL A 75 1.84 -13.24 -8.05
C VAL A 75 0.76 -12.94 -9.10
N LEU A 76 -0.09 -11.95 -8.87
CA LEU A 76 -1.07 -11.50 -9.86
C LEU A 76 -0.38 -10.97 -11.13
N ALA A 77 0.69 -10.19 -11.00
CA ALA A 77 1.45 -9.70 -12.15
C ALA A 77 2.08 -10.84 -12.95
N ILE A 78 2.63 -11.85 -12.29
CA ILE A 78 3.13 -13.07 -12.93
C ILE A 78 1.98 -13.78 -13.66
N GLY A 79 0.82 -13.96 -13.01
CA GLY A 79 -0.34 -14.60 -13.62
C GLY A 79 -0.83 -13.87 -14.87
N VAL A 80 -0.93 -12.53 -14.82
CA VAL A 80 -1.28 -11.70 -15.98
C VAL A 80 -0.25 -11.82 -17.09
N PHE A 81 1.05 -11.80 -16.75
CA PHE A 81 2.13 -11.97 -17.72
C PHE A 81 2.05 -13.35 -18.41
N VAL A 82 1.93 -14.42 -17.63
CA VAL A 82 1.84 -15.79 -18.14
C VAL A 82 0.60 -15.96 -19.00
N GLY A 83 -0.57 -15.47 -18.56
CA GLY A 83 -1.80 -15.54 -19.33
C GLY A 83 -1.72 -14.79 -20.66
N ARG A 84 -1.02 -13.65 -20.70
CA ARG A 84 -0.85 -12.85 -21.91
C ARG A 84 0.18 -13.41 -22.89
N TYR A 85 1.22 -14.06 -22.38
CA TYR A 85 2.39 -14.50 -23.17
C TYR A 85 2.54 -16.02 -23.19
N TRP A 86 1.48 -16.77 -22.93
CA TRP A 86 1.52 -18.23 -22.81
C TRP A 86 2.17 -18.92 -24.02
N GLU A 87 1.67 -18.64 -25.23
CA GLU A 87 2.18 -19.25 -26.47
C GLU A 87 3.67 -18.95 -26.69
N LEU A 88 4.09 -17.71 -26.39
CA LEU A 88 5.49 -17.30 -26.48
C LEU A 88 6.36 -18.06 -25.49
N LEU A 89 5.91 -18.22 -24.24
CA LEU A 89 6.64 -18.97 -23.21
C LEU A 89 6.81 -20.44 -23.61
N VAL A 90 5.75 -21.06 -24.13
CA VAL A 90 5.79 -22.44 -24.64
C VAL A 90 6.79 -22.57 -25.79
N ALA A 91 6.74 -21.66 -26.77
CA ALA A 91 7.67 -21.67 -27.91
C ALA A 91 9.14 -21.49 -27.48
N VAL A 92 9.42 -20.62 -26.51
CA VAL A 92 10.78 -20.42 -25.96
C VAL A 92 11.28 -21.71 -25.30
N VAL A 93 10.43 -22.37 -24.52
CA VAL A 93 10.78 -23.63 -23.85
C VAL A 93 10.97 -24.75 -24.86
N GLU A 94 10.09 -24.88 -25.85
CA GLU A 94 10.20 -25.87 -26.92
C GLU A 94 11.53 -25.73 -27.68
N GLY A 95 11.90 -24.50 -28.05
CA GLY A 95 13.17 -24.20 -28.71
C GLY A 95 14.41 -24.44 -27.85
N SER A 96 14.27 -24.44 -26.52
CA SER A 96 15.40 -24.57 -25.58
C SER A 96 15.54 -25.98 -24.97
N ALA A 97 14.45 -26.74 -24.89
CA ALA A 97 14.37 -27.98 -24.12
C ALA A 97 14.14 -29.24 -24.96
N SER A 98 13.73 -29.10 -26.23
CA SER A 98 13.36 -30.22 -27.12
C SER A 98 14.45 -31.29 -27.25
N GLU A 99 15.73 -30.92 -27.26
CA GLU A 99 16.84 -31.89 -27.37
C GLU A 99 17.20 -32.55 -26.04
N ARG A 100 16.93 -31.90 -24.90
CA ARG A 100 17.36 -32.37 -23.57
C ARG A 100 16.28 -33.11 -22.80
N LEU A 101 15.01 -32.80 -23.06
CA LEU A 101 13.85 -33.35 -22.36
C LEU A 101 12.74 -33.74 -23.37
N PRO A 102 13.02 -34.62 -24.34
CA PRO A 102 12.12 -34.89 -25.47
C PRO A 102 10.77 -35.51 -25.07
N THR A 103 10.66 -36.08 -23.87
CA THR A 103 9.43 -36.71 -23.36
C THR A 103 8.58 -35.78 -22.51
N VAL A 104 9.05 -34.57 -22.19
CA VAL A 104 8.34 -33.63 -21.32
C VAL A 104 7.62 -32.59 -22.17
N PRO A 105 6.28 -32.46 -22.05
CA PRO A 105 5.54 -31.42 -22.75
C PRO A 105 6.07 -30.02 -22.38
N PRO A 106 6.34 -29.14 -23.35
CA PRO A 106 6.83 -27.79 -23.09
C PRO A 106 5.93 -26.98 -22.15
N GLU A 107 4.61 -27.21 -22.19
CA GLU A 107 3.63 -26.59 -21.30
C GLU A 107 3.89 -26.93 -19.83
N LEU A 108 4.25 -28.18 -19.54
CA LEU A 108 4.56 -28.62 -18.18
C LEU A 108 5.82 -27.92 -17.66
N LEU A 109 6.82 -27.77 -18.52
CA LEU A 109 8.05 -27.04 -18.19
C LEU A 109 7.76 -25.55 -17.92
N VAL A 110 6.90 -24.91 -18.72
CA VAL A 110 6.44 -23.53 -18.46
C VAL A 110 5.76 -23.44 -17.09
N VAL A 111 4.84 -24.35 -16.76
CA VAL A 111 4.17 -24.37 -15.45
C VAL A 111 5.17 -24.51 -14.31
N LEU A 112 6.17 -25.40 -14.43
CA LEU A 112 7.20 -25.59 -13.42
C LEU A 112 8.08 -24.34 -13.24
N LEU A 113 8.46 -23.68 -14.34
CA LEU A 113 9.21 -22.42 -14.29
C LEU A 113 8.41 -21.30 -13.62
N VAL A 114 7.12 -21.19 -13.94
CA VAL A 114 6.22 -20.22 -13.31
C VAL A 114 6.06 -20.51 -11.82
N ALA A 115 5.86 -21.77 -11.43
CA ALA A 115 5.78 -22.18 -10.04
C ALA A 115 7.07 -21.88 -9.26
N ALA A 116 8.23 -22.12 -9.87
CA ALA A 116 9.52 -21.77 -9.30
C ALA A 116 9.66 -20.24 -9.14
N ALA A 117 9.30 -19.46 -10.16
CA ALA A 117 9.33 -18.00 -10.12
C ALA A 117 8.44 -17.44 -9.01
N VAL A 118 7.20 -17.93 -8.90
CA VAL A 118 6.28 -17.57 -7.80
C VAL A 118 6.88 -17.90 -6.44
N THR A 119 7.44 -19.10 -6.28
CA THR A 119 8.07 -19.53 -5.02
C THR A 119 9.23 -18.61 -4.63
N ILE A 120 10.09 -18.25 -5.59
CA ILE A 120 11.21 -17.33 -5.37
C ILE A 120 10.69 -15.96 -4.95
N VAL A 121 9.68 -15.43 -5.64
CA VAL A 121 9.07 -14.14 -5.30
C VAL A 121 8.52 -14.14 -3.88
N LEU A 122 7.75 -15.15 -3.51
CA LEU A 122 7.19 -15.27 -2.16
C LEU A 122 8.29 -15.37 -1.09
N ALA A 123 9.34 -16.16 -1.35
CA ALA A 123 10.46 -16.34 -0.43
C ALA A 123 11.33 -15.08 -0.29
N LYS A 124 11.41 -14.23 -1.32
CA LYS A 124 12.31 -13.07 -1.37
C LYS A 124 11.64 -11.72 -1.15
N THR A 125 10.32 -11.67 -1.04
CA THR A 125 9.61 -10.40 -0.86
C THR A 125 10.04 -9.68 0.42
N ASP A 126 10.14 -10.39 1.55
CA ASP A 126 10.53 -9.77 2.83
C ASP A 126 12.02 -9.36 2.84
N ASP A 127 12.91 -10.20 2.32
CA ASP A 127 14.33 -9.86 2.13
C ASP A 127 14.50 -8.57 1.30
N GLY A 128 13.73 -8.46 0.21
CA GLY A 128 13.74 -7.29 -0.66
C GLY A 128 13.22 -6.03 0.04
N LEU A 129 12.15 -6.15 0.84
CA LEU A 129 11.66 -5.05 1.65
C LEU A 129 12.67 -4.63 2.71
N GLN A 130 13.34 -5.58 3.37
CA GLN A 130 14.36 -5.28 4.37
C GLN A 130 15.53 -4.48 3.78
N ALA A 131 15.90 -4.73 2.52
CA ALA A 131 16.98 -4.02 1.87
C ALA A 131 16.65 -2.55 1.51
N ILE A 132 15.36 -2.20 1.43
CA ILE A 132 14.88 -0.88 1.00
C ILE A 132 14.37 -0.07 2.19
N LEU A 133 13.78 -0.73 3.19
CA LEU A 133 13.26 -0.07 4.38
C LEU A 133 14.41 0.42 5.28
N PRO A 134 14.27 1.60 5.91
CA PRO A 134 15.27 2.11 6.83
C PRO A 134 15.34 1.24 8.08
N ALA A 135 16.42 1.43 8.86
CA ALA A 135 16.52 0.84 10.20
C ALA A 135 15.33 1.27 11.09
N HIS A 136 14.98 0.43 12.06
CA HIS A 136 13.90 0.70 13.00
C HIS A 136 14.13 2.04 13.72
N ARG A 137 13.11 2.91 13.73
CA ARG A 137 13.17 4.30 14.21
C ARG A 137 14.10 5.23 13.45
N GLY A 138 14.41 4.87 12.21
CA GLY A 138 14.99 5.81 11.26
C GLY A 138 13.89 6.70 10.68
N LEU A 139 14.01 6.93 9.37
CA LEU A 139 13.19 7.86 8.61
C LEU A 139 11.66 7.62 8.68
N LEU A 140 11.19 6.40 8.97
CA LEU A 140 9.75 6.14 9.18
C LEU A 140 9.20 6.70 10.50
N HIS A 141 10.05 7.10 11.44
CA HIS A 141 9.64 7.75 12.69
C HIS A 141 9.84 9.28 12.64
N GLU A 142 10.17 9.84 11.46
CA GLU A 142 10.28 11.28 11.25
C GLU A 142 8.98 11.84 10.64
N LEU A 143 8.32 12.78 11.34
CA LEU A 143 7.11 13.42 10.82
C LEU A 143 7.34 14.10 9.45
N ALA A 144 8.51 14.72 9.26
CA ALA A 144 8.88 15.40 8.03
C ALA A 144 8.88 14.46 6.81
N PHE A 145 9.33 13.21 6.99
CA PHE A 145 9.28 12.20 5.93
C PHE A 145 7.84 11.95 5.50
N TRP A 146 6.94 11.71 6.46
CA TRP A 146 5.54 11.46 6.15
C TRP A 146 4.84 12.67 5.55
N VAL A 147 5.17 13.89 5.97
CA VAL A 147 4.69 15.12 5.30
C VAL A 147 5.11 15.13 3.84
N GLY A 148 6.36 14.75 3.52
CA GLY A 148 6.83 14.60 2.15
C GLY A 148 6.04 13.54 1.37
N VAL A 149 5.82 12.36 1.95
CA VAL A 149 4.99 11.30 1.36
C VAL A 149 3.56 11.77 1.11
N GLY A 150 2.93 12.40 2.10
CA GLY A 150 1.58 12.95 2.01
C GLY A 150 1.46 14.02 0.92
N ALA A 151 2.45 14.92 0.81
CA ALA A 151 2.49 15.94 -0.24
C ALA A 151 2.65 15.33 -1.64
N ALA A 152 3.49 14.30 -1.77
CA ALA A 152 3.66 13.56 -3.03
C ALA A 152 2.37 12.84 -3.43
N CYS A 153 1.72 12.14 -2.49
CA CYS A 153 0.43 11.49 -2.72
C CYS A 153 -0.67 12.50 -3.07
N GLY A 154 -0.76 13.62 -2.35
CA GLY A 154 -1.71 14.69 -2.62
C GLY A 154 -1.52 15.29 -4.01
N THR A 155 -0.28 15.55 -4.39
CA THR A 155 0.07 16.04 -5.74
C THR A 155 -0.31 15.02 -6.81
N GLY A 156 -0.02 13.73 -6.57
CA GLY A 156 -0.44 12.64 -7.45
C GLY A 156 -1.96 12.60 -7.66
N LEU A 157 -2.73 12.71 -6.56
CA LEU A 157 -4.20 12.78 -6.63
C LEU A 157 -4.68 14.02 -7.38
N TYR A 158 -4.05 15.18 -7.17
CA TYR A 158 -4.40 16.42 -7.85
C TYR A 158 -4.16 16.33 -9.37
N VAL A 159 -3.04 15.75 -9.78
CA VAL A 159 -2.67 15.59 -11.20
C VAL A 159 -3.51 14.50 -11.88
N ALA A 160 -3.73 13.37 -11.20
CA ALA A 160 -4.49 12.25 -11.76
C ALA A 160 -5.99 12.50 -11.77
N GLY A 161 -6.50 13.32 -10.84
CA GLY A 161 -7.93 13.50 -10.61
C GLY A 161 -8.73 13.88 -11.87
N PRO A 162 -8.31 14.87 -12.66
CA PRO A 162 -8.98 15.24 -13.90
C PRO A 162 -8.96 14.13 -14.95
N ALA A 163 -7.86 13.37 -15.05
CA ALA A 163 -7.74 12.25 -15.99
C ALA A 163 -8.66 11.07 -15.60
N LEU A 164 -9.01 10.96 -14.32
CA LEU A 164 -9.98 9.99 -13.79
C LEU A 164 -11.42 10.50 -13.85
N GLY A 165 -11.66 11.70 -14.41
CA GLY A 165 -12.98 12.28 -14.57
C GLY A 165 -13.55 12.92 -13.30
N PHE A 166 -12.74 13.13 -12.26
CA PHE A 166 -13.18 13.83 -11.06
C PHE A 166 -13.35 15.33 -11.31
N SER A 167 -14.33 15.93 -10.65
CA SER A 167 -14.52 17.38 -10.69
C SER A 167 -13.30 18.11 -10.09
N PRO A 168 -13.06 19.38 -10.45
CA PRO A 168 -11.97 20.16 -9.84
C PRO A 168 -12.07 20.22 -8.31
N THR A 169 -13.28 20.38 -7.78
CA THR A 169 -13.55 20.39 -6.34
C THR A 169 -13.22 19.05 -5.68
N ALA A 170 -13.68 17.93 -6.26
CA ALA A 170 -13.40 16.60 -5.74
C ALA A 170 -11.92 16.24 -5.76
N THR A 171 -11.24 16.64 -6.84
CA THR A 171 -9.80 16.49 -7.02
C THR A 171 -9.05 17.25 -5.93
N LEU A 172 -9.31 18.55 -5.77
CA LEU A 172 -8.65 19.38 -4.78
C LEU A 172 -8.93 18.90 -3.35
N TYR A 173 -10.20 18.60 -3.05
CA TYR A 173 -10.62 18.11 -1.74
C TYR A 173 -9.88 16.81 -1.38
N SER A 174 -9.89 15.83 -2.28
CA SER A 174 -9.24 14.53 -2.03
C SER A 174 -7.73 14.66 -1.91
N ALA A 175 -7.11 15.53 -2.72
CA ALA A 175 -5.67 15.80 -2.69
C ALA A 175 -5.19 16.42 -1.37
N ILE A 176 -6.07 17.08 -0.61
CA ILE A 176 -5.74 17.71 0.67
C ILE A 176 -6.17 16.83 1.83
N VAL A 177 -7.44 16.40 1.83
CA VAL A 177 -8.07 15.77 2.99
C VAL A 177 -7.55 14.36 3.22
N LEU A 178 -7.35 13.57 2.16
CA LEU A 178 -6.87 12.19 2.31
C LEU A 178 -5.44 12.13 2.87
N PRO A 179 -4.46 12.90 2.35
CA PRO A 179 -3.14 12.98 2.98
C PRO A 179 -3.19 13.55 4.40
N ALA A 180 -4.02 14.56 4.67
CA ALA A 180 -4.14 15.13 6.01
C ALA A 180 -4.65 14.10 7.03
N LEU A 181 -5.65 13.28 6.68
CA LEU A 181 -6.17 12.22 7.53
C LEU A 181 -5.14 11.12 7.77
N PHE A 182 -4.39 10.74 6.75
CA PHE A 182 -3.27 9.82 6.88
C PHE A 182 -2.19 10.38 7.83
N LEU A 183 -1.78 11.63 7.63
CA LEU A 183 -0.80 12.32 8.48
C LEU A 183 -1.27 12.47 9.92
N PHE A 184 -2.57 12.65 10.14
CA PHE A 184 -3.13 12.67 11.48
C PHE A 184 -2.94 11.32 12.18
N GLY A 185 -3.18 10.22 11.46
CA GLY A 185 -2.87 8.87 11.92
C GLY A 185 -1.39 8.69 12.28
N VAL A 186 -0.49 9.08 11.39
CA VAL A 186 0.96 9.05 11.63
C VAL A 186 1.32 9.84 12.89
N SER A 187 0.77 11.04 13.03
CA SER A 187 1.06 11.92 14.17
C SER A 187 0.64 11.28 15.49
N VAL A 188 -0.51 10.59 15.53
CA VAL A 188 -0.94 9.84 16.71
C VAL A 188 0.10 8.78 17.10
N HIS A 189 0.60 8.02 16.13
CA HIS A 189 1.64 7.02 16.37
C HIS A 189 2.92 7.66 16.94
N LEU A 190 3.42 8.71 16.28
CA LEU A 190 4.65 9.39 16.70
C LEU A 190 4.54 10.07 18.07
N VAL A 191 3.38 10.63 18.42
CA VAL A 191 3.12 11.17 19.77
C VAL A 191 3.17 10.06 20.81
N GLN A 192 2.60 8.88 20.52
CA GLN A 192 2.61 7.75 21.45
C GLN A 192 4.02 7.20 21.69
N ASP A 193 4.89 7.27 20.68
CA ASP A 193 6.31 6.91 20.81
C ASP A 193 7.18 8.00 21.45
N GLY A 194 6.64 9.21 21.61
CA GLY A 194 7.36 10.37 22.14
C GLY A 194 8.32 11.03 21.14
N GLU A 195 8.15 10.75 19.84
CA GLU A 195 8.97 11.32 18.76
C GLU A 195 8.55 12.77 18.42
N ILE A 196 7.33 13.18 18.78
CA ILE A 196 6.81 14.55 18.64
C ILE A 196 5.98 14.95 19.88
N VAL A 197 5.98 16.25 20.23
CA VAL A 197 5.32 16.86 21.41
C VAL A 197 4.11 17.69 21.00
#